data_AF-A0A920DKB4-F1
#
_entry.id   AF-A0A920DKB4-F1
#
_cell.length_a   1.000
_cell.length_b   1.000
_cell.length_c   1.000
_cell.angle_alpha   90.00
_cell.angle_beta   90.00
_cell.angle_gamma   90.00
#
_symmetry.space_group_name_H-M   'P 1'
#
loop_
_entity.id
_entity.type
_entity.pdbx_description
1 polymer ?
#
loop_
_entity_poly.entity_id
_entity_poly.type
_entity_poly.pdbx_seq_one_letter_code
_entity_poly.pdbx_strand_id
1 'polypeptide(L)'
;MLAGLNAAKSAGLNIKINTVALNGTNNDELKDMLTWAGDNGYDMTIIEVMPMGDIGSETRIDQYLPLNAVRNDLSKYFTLEDIDYKTGGPARYTRVKETGGRLGFITPLTHNFCESCNRVRVTCTGTLYMCLGQDDDADLKTPLRNSEGDEAVVRAIREAILRKPKGHDFIIDRNAAVDPVTRHMSVTGG
;
A
#
# COMPACT_ATOMS: atom_id res chain seq x y z
N MET A 1 16.04 -9.55 9.60
CA MET A 1 14.77 -9.87 8.91
C MET A 1 14.44 -11.36 8.93
N LEU A 2 15.29 -12.24 8.37
CA LEU A 2 15.02 -13.69 8.26
C LEU A 2 14.73 -14.39 9.60
N ALA A 3 15.46 -14.07 10.67
CA ALA A 3 15.21 -14.63 12.00
C ALA A 3 13.78 -14.31 12.51
N GLY A 4 13.27 -13.12 12.21
CA GLY A 4 11.90 -12.72 12.58
C GLY A 4 10.84 -13.49 11.79
N LEU A 5 11.08 -13.77 10.51
CA LEU A 5 10.20 -14.59 9.68
C LEU A 5 10.16 -16.03 10.17
N ASN A 6 11.32 -16.60 10.53
CA ASN A 6 11.38 -17.95 11.08
C ASN A 6 10.64 -18.05 12.43
N ALA A 7 10.76 -17.04 13.29
CA ALA A 7 10.02 -16.97 14.54
C ALA A 7 8.50 -16.87 14.30
N ALA A 8 8.07 -16.00 13.39
CA ALA A 8 6.65 -15.85 13.03
C ALA A 8 6.07 -17.13 12.42
N LYS A 9 6.81 -17.81 11.55
CA LYS A 9 6.42 -19.11 10.97
C LYS A 9 6.32 -20.18 12.05
N SER A 10 7.28 -20.24 12.97
CA SER A 10 7.27 -21.17 14.10
C SER A 10 6.09 -20.94 15.05
N ALA A 11 5.62 -19.70 15.16
CA ALA A 11 4.42 -19.33 15.91
C ALA A 11 3.11 -19.61 15.16
N GLY A 12 3.15 -20.14 13.93
CA GLY A 12 1.96 -20.44 13.12
C GLY A 12 1.32 -19.21 12.49
N LEU A 13 2.05 -18.08 12.38
CA LEU A 13 1.53 -16.88 11.72
C LEU A 13 1.59 -17.02 10.20
N ASN A 14 0.52 -16.58 9.52
CA ASN A 14 0.52 -16.43 8.07
C ASN A 14 1.37 -15.23 7.68
N ILE A 15 2.43 -15.46 6.92
CA ILE A 15 3.38 -14.43 6.51
C ILE A 15 3.05 -13.97 5.09
N LYS A 16 3.04 -12.64 4.93
CA LYS A 16 2.89 -11.97 3.65
C LYS A 16 4.04 -10.99 3.44
N ILE A 17 4.73 -11.12 2.31
CA ILE A 17 5.80 -10.22 1.90
C ILE A 17 5.21 -9.10 1.04
N ASN A 18 5.52 -7.85 1.37
CA ASN A 18 5.16 -6.71 0.53
C ASN A 18 6.44 -6.09 -0.02
N THR A 19 6.49 -5.82 -1.31
CA THR A 19 7.61 -5.15 -1.97
C THR A 19 7.09 -4.03 -2.86
N VAL A 20 7.82 -2.92 -2.91
CA VAL A 20 7.58 -1.87 -3.90
C VAL A 20 8.44 -2.18 -5.12
N ALA A 21 7.83 -2.24 -6.30
CA ALA A 21 8.56 -2.44 -7.55
C ALA A 21 9.19 -1.12 -8.01
N LEU A 22 10.51 -1.14 -8.17
CA LEU A 22 11.31 0.02 -8.54
C LEU A 22 12.16 -0.31 -9.77
N ASN A 23 11.96 0.44 -10.85
CA ASN A 23 12.73 0.30 -12.08
C ASN A 23 14.22 0.62 -11.82
N GLY A 24 15.11 -0.23 -12.34
CA GLY A 24 16.55 -0.11 -12.18
C GLY A 24 17.08 -0.40 -10.76
N THR A 25 16.21 -0.85 -9.85
CA THR A 25 16.60 -1.13 -8.45
C THR A 25 16.38 -2.58 -8.06
N ASN A 26 15.16 -3.10 -8.22
CA ASN A 26 14.82 -4.47 -7.79
C ASN A 26 13.95 -5.22 -8.80
N ASN A 27 13.73 -4.64 -9.99
CA ASN A 27 12.82 -5.19 -10.99
C ASN A 27 13.28 -6.56 -11.52
N ASP A 28 14.58 -6.80 -11.54
CA ASP A 28 15.24 -8.06 -11.89
C ASP A 28 15.19 -9.10 -10.76
N GLU A 29 15.05 -8.66 -9.50
CA GLU A 29 14.97 -9.55 -8.33
C GLU A 29 13.55 -10.07 -8.05
N LEU A 30 12.51 -9.47 -8.63
CA LEU A 30 11.10 -9.79 -8.30
C LEU A 30 10.75 -11.27 -8.51
N LYS A 31 11.34 -11.91 -9.54
CA LYS A 31 11.17 -13.34 -9.82
C LYS A 31 11.75 -14.21 -8.70
N ASP A 32 12.97 -13.88 -8.26
CA ASP A 32 13.67 -14.66 -7.25
C ASP A 32 13.02 -14.45 -5.87
N MET A 33 12.56 -13.23 -5.59
CA MET A 33 11.74 -12.94 -4.41
C MET A 33 10.43 -13.75 -4.38
N LEU A 34 9.74 -13.85 -5.52
CA LEU A 34 8.49 -14.61 -5.63
C LEU A 34 8.73 -16.11 -5.45
N THR A 35 9.81 -16.64 -6.03
CA THR A 35 10.23 -18.03 -5.85
C THR A 35 10.51 -18.31 -4.38
N TRP A 36 11.35 -17.48 -3.76
CA TRP A 36 11.72 -17.62 -2.35
C TRP A 36 10.51 -17.50 -1.40
N ALA A 37 9.58 -16.58 -1.67
CA ALA A 37 8.34 -16.46 -0.91
C ALA A 37 7.51 -17.74 -1.02
N GLY A 38 7.37 -18.26 -2.25
CA GLY A 38 6.68 -19.52 -2.54
C GLY A 38 7.27 -20.73 -1.82
N ASP A 39 8.59 -20.93 -1.91
CA ASP A 39 9.32 -22.03 -1.26
C ASP A 39 9.14 -22.03 0.26
N ASN A 40 8.90 -20.85 0.84
CA ASN A 40 8.66 -20.69 2.26
C ASN A 40 7.18 -20.73 2.66
N GLY A 41 6.26 -20.83 1.71
CA GLY A 41 4.81 -20.82 1.93
C GLY A 41 4.25 -19.43 2.25
N TYR A 42 4.91 -18.37 1.78
CA TYR A 42 4.51 -16.98 1.99
C TYR A 42 3.72 -16.45 0.80
N ASP A 43 2.67 -15.67 1.06
CA ASP A 43 2.03 -14.86 0.02
C ASP A 43 2.91 -13.63 -0.26
N MET A 44 2.90 -13.12 -1.50
CA MET A 44 3.64 -11.92 -1.88
C MET A 44 2.70 -10.84 -2.43
N THR A 45 3.04 -9.58 -2.26
CA THR A 45 2.36 -8.47 -2.91
C THR A 45 3.35 -7.44 -3.43
N ILE A 46 3.17 -7.09 -4.69
CA ILE A 46 3.96 -6.08 -5.39
C ILE A 46 3.14 -4.80 -5.44
N ILE A 47 3.77 -3.70 -5.06
CA ILE A 47 3.16 -2.38 -4.93
C ILE A 47 3.82 -1.46 -5.95
N GLU A 48 3.00 -0.76 -6.73
CA GLU A 48 3.47 0.29 -7.63
C GLU A 48 4.03 1.45 -6.79
N VAL A 49 5.18 2.00 -7.20
CA VAL A 49 5.74 3.17 -6.54
C VAL A 49 4.80 4.38 -6.70
N MET A 50 4.51 5.06 -5.59
CA MET A 50 3.67 6.27 -5.58
C MET A 50 4.55 7.53 -5.51
N PRO A 51 4.18 8.65 -6.14
CA PRO A 51 4.91 9.92 -6.07
C PRO A 51 4.51 10.71 -4.80
N MET A 52 4.89 10.24 -3.61
CA MET A 52 4.57 10.87 -2.32
C MET A 52 5.80 11.33 -1.52
N GLY A 53 5.71 12.54 -0.95
CA GLY A 53 6.77 13.19 -0.20
C GLY A 53 7.72 14.01 -1.08
N ASP A 54 8.25 15.10 -0.53
CA ASP A 54 9.19 16.00 -1.19
C ASP A 54 10.58 15.34 -1.31
N ILE A 55 10.69 14.42 -2.26
CA ILE A 55 11.93 13.73 -2.60
C ILE A 55 12.03 13.80 -4.12
N GLY A 56 12.49 14.95 -4.63
CA GLY A 56 12.84 15.20 -6.05
C GLY A 56 11.97 14.46 -7.06
N SER A 57 10.90 15.11 -7.54
CA SER A 57 9.94 14.54 -8.50
C SER A 57 10.58 13.78 -9.68
N GLU A 58 11.76 14.21 -10.13
CA GLU A 58 12.54 13.55 -11.19
C GLU A 58 12.93 12.10 -10.84
N THR A 59 13.33 11.80 -9.60
CA THR A 59 13.86 10.48 -9.22
C THR A 59 12.77 9.40 -9.18
N ARG A 60 11.51 9.76 -8.87
CA ARG A 60 10.41 8.79 -8.80
C ARG A 60 9.78 8.47 -10.15
N ILE A 61 9.86 9.39 -11.11
CA ILE A 61 9.42 9.12 -12.49
C ILE A 61 10.32 8.06 -13.12
N ASP A 62 11.63 8.15 -12.93
CA ASP A 62 12.58 7.18 -13.50
C ASP A 62 12.48 5.80 -12.83
N GLN A 63 12.09 5.75 -11.55
CA GLN A 63 11.85 4.53 -10.79
C GLN A 63 10.47 3.90 -11.06
N TYR A 64 9.58 4.59 -11.77
CA TYR A 64 8.23 4.10 -12.03
C TYR A 64 8.25 2.84 -12.89
N LEU A 65 7.67 1.77 -12.36
CA LEU A 65 7.50 0.50 -13.06
C LEU A 65 6.02 0.10 -13.01
N PRO A 66 5.29 0.17 -14.14
CA PRO A 66 3.88 -0.16 -14.14
C PRO A 66 3.69 -1.66 -13.90
N LEU A 67 2.76 -2.02 -13.01
CA LEU A 67 2.63 -3.42 -12.57
C LEU A 67 2.10 -4.37 -13.65
N ASN A 68 1.51 -3.86 -14.73
CA ASN A 68 1.19 -4.68 -15.90
C ASN A 68 2.46 -5.20 -16.59
N ALA A 69 3.51 -4.38 -16.68
CA ALA A 69 4.80 -4.79 -17.22
C ALA A 69 5.47 -5.82 -16.30
N VAL A 70 5.41 -5.61 -14.97
CA VAL A 70 5.89 -6.58 -13.97
C VAL A 70 5.16 -7.91 -14.12
N ARG A 71 3.83 -7.88 -14.19
CA ARG A 71 3.02 -9.09 -14.35
C ARG A 71 3.36 -9.83 -15.64
N ASN A 72 3.55 -9.10 -16.75
CA ASN A 72 3.93 -9.68 -18.04
C ASN A 72 5.32 -10.33 -17.99
N ASP A 73 6.27 -9.72 -17.30
CA ASP A 73 7.61 -10.28 -17.13
C ASP A 73 7.60 -11.55 -16.27
N LEU A 74 6.92 -11.51 -15.12
CA LEU A 74 6.73 -12.69 -14.26
C LEU A 74 6.00 -13.83 -14.96
N SER A 75 5.06 -13.53 -15.87
CA SER A 75 4.34 -14.55 -16.65
C SER A 75 5.23 -15.34 -17.61
N LYS A 76 6.48 -14.91 -17.86
CA LYS A 76 7.47 -15.71 -18.61
C LYS A 76 8.00 -16.89 -17.78
N TYR A 77 7.90 -16.82 -16.46
CA TYR A 77 8.45 -17.80 -15.53
C TYR A 77 7.36 -18.55 -14.74
N PHE A 78 6.18 -17.94 -14.57
CA PHE A 78 5.10 -18.45 -13.73
C PHE A 78 3.75 -18.45 -14.43
N THR A 79 2.90 -19.40 -14.07
CA THR A 79 1.50 -19.41 -14.47
C THR A 79 0.67 -18.62 -13.46
N LEU A 80 0.24 -17.42 -13.84
CA LEU A 80 -0.52 -16.51 -13.00
C LEU A 80 -2.03 -16.59 -13.33
N GLU A 81 -2.82 -17.18 -12.43
CA GLU A 81 -4.27 -17.29 -12.59
C GLU A 81 -4.99 -16.26 -11.72
N ASP A 82 -5.81 -15.39 -12.31
CA ASP A 82 -6.64 -14.46 -11.55
C ASP A 82 -7.63 -15.22 -10.67
N ILE A 83 -7.80 -14.76 -9.43
CA ILE A 83 -8.71 -15.34 -8.45
C ILE A 83 -9.57 -14.24 -7.83
N ASP A 84 -10.84 -14.56 -7.49
CA ASP A 84 -11.74 -13.60 -6.81
C ASP A 84 -11.45 -13.48 -5.30
N TYR A 85 -10.24 -13.83 -4.88
CA TYR A 85 -9.81 -13.68 -3.50
C TYR A 85 -9.63 -12.20 -3.19
N LYS A 86 -10.28 -11.73 -2.11
CA LYS A 86 -10.23 -10.34 -1.66
C LYS A 86 -9.85 -10.29 -0.19
N THR A 87 -9.16 -9.22 0.20
CA THR A 87 -8.90 -8.87 1.60
C THR A 87 -9.49 -7.48 1.87
N GLY A 88 -9.35 -6.97 3.10
CA GLY A 88 -9.68 -5.56 3.39
C GLY A 88 -8.73 -4.53 2.74
N GLY A 89 -7.73 -4.98 1.98
CA GLY A 89 -6.78 -4.13 1.26
C GLY A 89 -7.07 -4.08 -0.24
N PRO A 90 -6.45 -3.14 -0.97
CA PRO A 90 -6.76 -2.88 -2.38
C PRO A 90 -6.13 -3.86 -3.37
N ALA A 91 -5.42 -4.88 -2.88
CA ALA A 91 -4.67 -5.78 -3.73
C ALA A 91 -5.60 -6.67 -4.56
N ARG A 92 -5.30 -6.81 -5.85
CA ARG A 92 -5.88 -7.85 -6.72
C ARG A 92 -4.95 -9.05 -6.73
N TYR A 93 -5.49 -10.24 -6.52
CA TYR A 93 -4.69 -11.44 -6.31
C TYR A 93 -4.75 -12.38 -7.51
N THR A 94 -3.60 -12.99 -7.80
CA THR A 94 -3.47 -14.17 -8.64
C THR A 94 -2.95 -15.34 -7.82
N ARG A 95 -3.26 -16.56 -8.25
CA ARG A 95 -2.58 -17.77 -7.82
C ARG A 95 -1.37 -18.01 -8.71
N VAL A 96 -0.25 -18.35 -8.09
CA VAL A 96 0.97 -18.79 -8.79
C VAL A 96 0.98 -20.31 -8.77
N LYS A 97 0.83 -20.98 -9.92
CA LYS A 97 0.68 -22.45 -9.93
C LYS A 97 1.89 -23.18 -9.38
N GLU A 98 3.07 -22.69 -9.71
CA GLU A 98 4.35 -23.35 -9.43
C GLU A 98 4.63 -23.38 -7.92
N THR A 99 4.20 -22.35 -7.19
CA THR A 99 4.41 -22.26 -5.74
C THR A 99 3.16 -22.60 -4.93
N GLY A 100 1.98 -22.60 -5.56
CA GLY A 100 0.68 -22.73 -4.91
C GLY A 100 0.25 -21.50 -4.10
N GLY A 101 1.13 -20.52 -3.92
CA GLY A 101 0.92 -19.27 -3.18
C GLY A 101 0.15 -18.21 -3.96
N ARG A 102 -0.12 -17.07 -3.31
CA ARG A 102 -0.80 -15.93 -3.93
C ARG A 102 0.16 -14.78 -4.19
N LEU A 103 -0.02 -14.14 -5.34
CA LEU A 103 0.65 -12.90 -5.71
C LEU A 103 -0.40 -11.77 -5.83
N GLY A 104 -0.26 -10.75 -4.99
CA GLY A 104 -1.09 -9.55 -5.02
C GLY A 104 -0.44 -8.42 -5.80
N PHE A 105 -1.24 -7.61 -6.47
CA PHE A 105 -0.82 -6.38 -7.14
C PHE A 105 -1.60 -5.20 -6.55
N ILE A 106 -0.89 -4.15 -6.11
CA ILE A 106 -1.47 -2.89 -5.64
C ILE A 106 -1.08 -1.79 -6.63
N THR A 107 -2.06 -1.31 -7.39
CA THR A 107 -1.92 -0.35 -8.50
C THR A 107 -2.58 1.00 -8.15
N PRO A 108 -2.02 1.79 -7.23
CA PRO A 108 -2.59 3.06 -6.79
C PRO A 108 -2.69 4.11 -7.91
N LEU A 109 -1.92 3.95 -9.00
CA LEU A 109 -1.86 4.90 -10.11
C LEU A 109 -2.57 4.35 -11.35
N THR A 110 -2.15 3.18 -11.82
CA THR A 110 -2.67 2.62 -13.09
C THR A 110 -4.11 2.15 -13.00
N HIS A 111 -4.58 1.72 -11.82
CA HIS A 111 -5.97 1.33 -11.58
C HIS A 111 -6.40 1.75 -10.18
N ASN A 112 -6.77 3.03 -10.05
CA ASN A 112 -7.18 3.63 -8.78
C ASN A 112 -8.33 2.83 -8.11
N PHE A 113 -8.22 2.62 -6.81
CA PHE A 113 -9.17 1.86 -5.99
C PHE A 113 -9.91 2.73 -4.96
N CYS A 114 -9.84 4.05 -5.08
CA CYS A 114 -10.47 5.00 -4.14
C CYS A 114 -11.96 4.76 -3.93
N GLU A 115 -12.69 4.36 -4.99
CA GLU A 115 -14.14 4.09 -4.92
C GLU A 115 -14.50 3.01 -3.90
N SER A 116 -13.63 2.00 -3.74
CA SER A 116 -13.80 0.92 -2.75
C SER A 116 -12.96 1.11 -1.50
N CYS A 117 -12.25 2.23 -1.36
CA CYS A 117 -11.34 2.47 -0.25
C CYS A 117 -12.12 2.77 1.05
N ASN A 118 -11.95 1.90 2.04
CA ASN A 118 -12.55 2.00 3.38
C ASN A 118 -11.52 2.31 4.47
N ARG A 119 -10.32 2.78 4.12
CA ARG A 119 -9.22 3.02 5.06
C ARG A 119 -9.14 4.47 5.52
N VAL A 120 -8.84 4.64 6.80
CA VAL A 120 -8.39 5.87 7.45
C VAL A 120 -7.20 5.53 8.34
N ARG A 121 -6.38 6.51 8.70
CA ARG A 121 -5.13 6.28 9.46
C ARG A 121 -5.07 7.20 10.66
N VAL A 122 -4.67 6.67 11.81
CA VAL A 122 -4.37 7.47 13.01
C VAL A 122 -2.86 7.48 13.21
N THR A 123 -2.25 8.66 13.31
CA THR A 123 -0.83 8.78 13.60
C THR A 123 -0.53 8.47 15.07
N CYS A 124 0.76 8.29 15.38
CA CYS A 124 1.22 8.15 16.76
C CYS A 124 0.94 9.40 17.63
N THR A 125 0.70 10.57 17.02
CA THR A 125 0.32 11.81 17.73
C THR A 125 -1.19 11.91 17.98
N GLY A 126 -2.00 10.97 17.49
CA GLY A 126 -3.46 10.98 17.64
C GLY A 126 -4.17 11.82 16.59
N THR A 127 -3.57 12.04 15.43
CA THR A 127 -4.17 12.75 14.29
C THR A 127 -4.78 11.74 13.32
N LEU A 128 -6.05 11.91 12.97
CA LEU A 128 -6.76 11.08 11.99
C LEU A 128 -6.63 11.69 10.59
N TYR A 129 -6.11 10.91 9.65
CA TYR A 129 -6.09 11.21 8.23
C TYR A 129 -7.10 10.32 7.49
N MET A 130 -8.00 10.95 6.73
CA MET A 130 -9.05 10.25 5.99
C MET A 130 -8.57 9.69 4.66
N CYS A 131 -7.49 10.25 4.13
CA CYS A 131 -6.90 9.86 2.86
C CYS A 131 -5.38 9.91 2.98
N LEU A 132 -4.71 9.00 2.27
CA LEU A 132 -3.26 9.03 2.16
C LEU A 132 -2.78 10.16 1.23
N GLY A 133 -3.55 10.44 0.18
CA GLY A 133 -3.21 11.41 -0.87
C GLY A 133 -3.81 12.80 -0.68
N GLN A 134 -4.24 13.17 0.53
CA GLN A 134 -4.67 14.54 0.84
C GLN A 134 -4.19 14.97 2.22
N ASP A 135 -4.15 16.30 2.42
CA ASP A 135 -3.62 16.86 3.66
C ASP A 135 -4.63 16.96 4.82
N ASP A 136 -5.93 16.87 4.53
CA ASP A 136 -7.01 17.05 5.51
C ASP A 136 -7.01 16.01 6.64
N ASP A 137 -7.28 16.49 7.86
CA ASP A 137 -7.13 15.73 9.11
C ASP A 137 -8.11 16.11 10.22
N ALA A 138 -8.06 15.35 11.30
CA ALA A 138 -8.79 15.61 12.54
C ALA A 138 -7.98 15.25 13.78
N ASP A 139 -7.96 16.14 14.78
CA ASP A 139 -7.38 15.86 16.09
C ASP A 139 -8.30 14.95 16.91
N LEU A 140 -7.83 13.74 17.21
CA LEU A 140 -8.53 12.82 18.12
C LEU A 140 -7.98 12.86 19.55
N LYS A 141 -6.79 13.42 19.75
CA LYS A 141 -6.08 13.43 21.03
C LYS A 141 -6.72 14.42 22.02
N THR A 142 -7.00 15.64 21.57
CA THR A 142 -7.64 16.66 22.43
C THR A 142 -9.02 16.24 22.94
N PRO A 143 -9.98 15.81 22.09
CA PRO A 143 -11.28 15.38 22.57
C PRO A 143 -11.16 14.18 23.50
N LEU A 144 -10.32 13.19 23.19
CA LEU A 144 -10.12 12.01 24.05
C LEU A 144 -9.55 12.35 25.44
N ARG A 145 -8.70 13.37 25.55
CA ARG A 145 -8.07 13.75 26.83
C ARG A 145 -8.90 14.71 27.68
N ASN A 146 -9.78 15.49 27.05
CA ASN A 146 -10.54 16.54 27.71
C ASN A 146 -12.01 16.15 27.99
N SER A 147 -12.43 14.93 27.67
CA SER A 147 -13.76 14.40 28.01
C SER A 147 -13.67 13.24 28.99
N GLU A 148 -14.70 13.11 29.84
CA GLU A 148 -14.82 11.98 30.77
C GLU A 148 -15.30 10.67 30.08
N GLY A 149 -15.73 10.75 28.81
CA GLY A 149 -16.18 9.61 28.01
C GLY A 149 -15.94 9.78 26.51
N ASP A 150 -16.36 8.80 25.71
CA ASP A 150 -15.96 8.67 24.29
C ASP A 150 -16.76 9.55 23.31
N GLU A 151 -17.86 10.16 23.74
CA GLU A 151 -18.79 10.87 22.85
C GLU A 151 -18.11 11.99 22.04
N ALA A 152 -17.15 12.69 22.64
CA ALA A 152 -16.41 13.76 21.97
C ALA A 152 -15.51 13.22 20.85
N VAL A 153 -14.77 12.12 21.10
CA VAL A 153 -13.90 11.51 20.09
C VAL A 153 -14.71 10.79 19.01
N VAL A 154 -15.83 10.15 19.37
CA VAL A 154 -16.75 9.52 18.40
C VAL A 154 -17.33 10.56 17.45
N ARG A 155 -17.69 11.74 17.94
CA ARG A 155 -18.16 12.85 17.11
C ARG A 155 -17.07 13.33 16.14
N ALA A 156 -15.85 13.55 16.64
CA ALA A 156 -14.71 13.96 15.81
C ALA A 156 -14.43 12.94 14.69
N ILE A 157 -14.49 11.63 14.98
CA ILE A 157 -14.34 10.56 13.98
C ILE A 157 -15.45 10.64 12.93
N ARG A 158 -16.72 10.79 13.32
CA ARG A 158 -17.85 10.85 12.38
C ARG A 158 -17.75 12.08 11.47
N GLU A 159 -17.42 13.24 12.03
CA GLU A 159 -17.23 14.48 11.26
C GLU A 159 -16.05 14.36 10.28
N ALA A 160 -14.94 13.74 10.69
CA ALA A 160 -13.81 13.47 9.82
C ALA A 160 -14.19 12.54 8.66
N ILE A 161 -14.89 11.42 8.93
CA ILE A 161 -15.31 10.47 7.90
C ILE A 161 -16.20 11.13 6.84
N LEU A 162 -17.09 12.06 7.23
CA LEU A 162 -17.94 12.79 6.29
C LEU A 162 -17.15 13.71 5.34
N ARG A 163 -15.95 14.13 5.73
CA ARG A 163 -15.03 14.93 4.90
C ARG A 163 -14.10 14.07 4.03
N LYS A 164 -14.15 12.74 4.17
CA LYS A 164 -13.30 11.83 3.39
C LYS A 164 -13.53 12.07 1.88
N PRO A 165 -12.49 12.41 1.12
CA PRO A 165 -12.63 12.65 -0.31
C PRO A 165 -13.07 11.37 -1.02
N LYS A 166 -13.78 11.53 -2.15
CA LYS A 166 -14.17 10.41 -3.02
C LYS A 166 -12.97 9.72 -3.66
N GLY A 167 -11.87 10.44 -3.82
CA GLY A 167 -10.60 9.92 -4.29
C GLY A 167 -9.50 10.97 -4.25
N HIS A 168 -8.28 10.53 -4.54
CA HIS A 168 -7.15 11.40 -4.81
C HIS A 168 -6.80 11.34 -6.30
N ASP A 169 -6.25 12.42 -6.82
CA ASP A 169 -5.71 12.49 -8.17
C ASP A 169 -4.18 12.50 -8.10
N PHE A 170 -3.58 11.32 -7.96
CA PHE A 170 -2.14 11.19 -8.17
C PHE A 170 -1.87 11.25 -9.67
N ILE A 171 -1.68 12.45 -10.21
CA ILE A 171 -1.30 12.65 -11.61
C ILE A 171 0.22 12.50 -11.70
N ILE A 172 0.69 11.51 -12.49
CA ILE A 172 2.09 11.44 -12.93
C ILE A 172 2.12 11.94 -14.37
N ASP A 173 2.37 13.23 -14.54
CA ASP A 173 2.66 13.83 -15.84
C ASP A 173 4.01 14.54 -15.73
N ARG A 174 4.86 14.34 -16.74
CA ARG A 174 6.18 14.97 -16.86
C ARG A 174 6.07 16.50 -16.99
N ASN A 175 4.87 17.01 -17.35
CA ASN A 175 4.58 18.43 -17.57
C ASN A 175 3.58 19.05 -16.58
N ALA A 176 2.98 18.29 -15.66
CA ALA A 176 2.07 18.83 -14.66
C ALA A 176 2.79 19.02 -13.33
N ALA A 177 2.71 20.21 -12.76
CA ALA A 177 3.10 20.45 -11.38
C ALA A 177 2.18 19.61 -10.49
N VAL A 178 2.70 18.48 -10.01
CA VAL A 178 2.08 17.75 -8.92
C VAL A 178 2.14 18.69 -7.71
N ASP A 179 1.05 18.81 -6.97
CA ASP A 179 1.12 19.29 -5.60
C ASP A 179 1.23 18.02 -4.73
N PRO A 180 2.45 17.45 -4.58
CA PRO A 180 2.59 16.22 -3.83
C PRO A 180 2.16 16.51 -2.41
N VAL A 181 1.39 15.60 -1.82
CA VAL A 181 1.20 15.60 -0.38
C VAL A 181 2.59 15.70 0.26
N THR A 182 2.82 16.81 0.96
CA THR A 182 4.13 17.14 1.54
C THR A 182 4.54 16.10 2.58
N ARG A 183 3.56 15.44 3.21
CA ARG A 183 3.81 14.35 4.15
C ARG A 183 4.41 13.12 3.48
N HIS A 184 5.51 12.66 4.08
CA HIS A 184 6.07 11.35 3.81
C HIS A 184 5.13 10.24 4.31
N MET A 185 5.17 9.10 3.61
CA MET A 185 4.43 7.88 3.96
C MET A 185 4.66 7.42 5.40
N SER A 186 5.90 7.55 5.89
CA SER A 186 6.32 7.18 7.25
C SER A 186 5.56 7.93 8.35
N VAL A 187 5.11 9.15 8.08
CA VAL A 187 4.36 9.97 9.06
C VAL A 187 2.97 9.38 9.32
N THR A 188 2.40 8.69 8.34
CA THR A 188 1.07 8.06 8.47
C THR A 188 1.15 6.54 8.72
N GLY A 189 2.30 6.05 9.19
CA GLY A 189 2.50 4.64 9.52
C GLY A 189 2.64 3.71 8.31
N GLY A 190 3.06 4.25 7.16
CA GLY A 190 3.43 3.49 5.96
C GLY A 190 4.92 3.18 5.89
#